data_AF-A0A2J8A7M8-F1
#
_entry.id   AF-A0A2J8A7M8-F1
#
_cell.length_a   1.000
_cell.length_b   1.000
_cell.length_c   1.000
_cell.angle_alpha   90.00
_cell.angle_beta   90.00
_cell.angle_gamma   90.00
#
_symmetry.space_group_name_H-M   'P 1'
#
loop_
_entity.id
_entity.type
_entity.pdbx_description
1 polymer ?
#
loop_
_entity_poly.entity_id
_entity_poly.type
_entity_poly.pdbx_seq_one_letter_code
_entity_poly.pdbx_strand_id
1 'polypeptide(L)'
;MSASRAASARSAAAARPRMSARHGSSSSLRSPTTLSLVQPGLYWSWYDGGFTRETPVVQWLWSIVLHELTPEDQRAFLAFFTGSDRSPIGGLGSLRPVIQRDGPDSDKLPTSHTCFNTMLLPGYST
;
A
#
# COMPACT_ATOMS: atom_id res chain seq x y z
N MET A 1 12.53 -59.38 5.74
CA MET A 1 11.81 -59.48 4.45
C MET A 1 10.83 -58.31 4.40
N SER A 2 11.23 -57.23 3.72
CA SER A 2 10.46 -55.97 3.69
C SER A 2 9.38 -56.07 2.61
N ALA A 3 8.11 -55.90 2.99
CA ALA A 3 6.97 -56.11 2.12
C ALA A 3 6.77 -54.95 1.14
N SER A 4 6.47 -55.36 -0.10
CA SER A 4 6.33 -54.54 -1.31
C SER A 4 5.01 -53.76 -1.36
N ARG A 5 5.05 -52.70 -2.18
CA ARG A 5 3.96 -51.86 -2.68
C ARG A 5 2.74 -52.66 -3.15
N ALA A 6 1.54 -52.10 -3.00
CA ALA A 6 0.51 -52.11 -4.05
C ALA A 6 -0.56 -51.03 -3.80
N ALA A 7 -0.86 -50.30 -4.87
CA ALA A 7 -1.92 -49.33 -5.01
C ALA A 7 -3.31 -49.97 -5.07
N SER A 8 -4.37 -49.21 -4.76
CA SER A 8 -5.57 -49.12 -5.59
C SER A 8 -6.64 -48.29 -4.88
N ALA A 9 -7.02 -47.14 -5.44
CA ALA A 9 -8.31 -46.52 -5.17
C ALA A 9 -8.86 -45.97 -6.49
N ARG A 10 -9.87 -46.67 -7.04
CA ARG A 10 -10.74 -46.19 -8.11
C ARG A 10 -12.13 -45.96 -7.53
N SER A 11 -12.68 -44.78 -7.78
CA SER A 11 -14.10 -44.49 -8.04
C SER A 11 -14.28 -42.98 -7.92
N ALA A 12 -15.16 -42.30 -8.63
CA ALA A 12 -15.94 -42.50 -9.85
C ALA A 12 -16.59 -41.13 -10.06
N ALA A 13 -16.76 -40.75 -11.32
CA ALA A 13 -17.23 -39.43 -11.72
C ALA A 13 -18.63 -39.08 -11.18
N ALA A 14 -18.83 -37.80 -10.83
CA ALA A 14 -20.15 -37.18 -10.78
C ALA A 14 -20.11 -35.93 -11.68
N ALA A 15 -20.71 -36.06 -12.86
CA ALA A 15 -20.94 -34.97 -13.80
C ALA A 15 -21.96 -33.98 -13.20
N ARG A 16 -21.69 -32.68 -13.35
CA ARG A 16 -22.64 -31.60 -13.03
C ARG A 16 -22.67 -30.57 -14.18
N PRO A 17 -23.83 -29.91 -14.40
CA PRO A 17 -24.29 -29.50 -15.72
C PRO A 17 -23.68 -28.19 -16.24
N ARG A 18 -23.64 -28.09 -17.58
CA ARG A 18 -23.26 -26.90 -18.35
C ARG A 18 -24.32 -25.80 -18.19
N MET A 19 -24.08 -24.82 -17.32
CA MET A 19 -24.85 -23.58 -17.27
C MET A 19 -24.20 -22.52 -18.16
N SER A 20 -24.84 -22.25 -19.29
CA SER A 20 -24.62 -21.04 -20.07
C SER A 20 -25.29 -19.88 -19.33
N ALA A 21 -24.51 -18.95 -18.79
CA ALA A 21 -25.01 -17.75 -18.13
C ALA A 21 -24.32 -16.51 -18.69
N ARG A 22 -25.09 -15.82 -19.53
CA ARG A 22 -25.16 -14.37 -19.79
C ARG A 22 -23.89 -13.53 -19.55
N HIS A 23 -23.49 -12.84 -20.60
CA HIS A 23 -22.62 -11.67 -20.56
C HIS A 23 -23.20 -10.65 -19.56
N GLY A 24 -22.61 -10.58 -18.37
CA GLY A 24 -22.77 -9.51 -17.41
C GLY A 24 -21.70 -8.46 -17.66
N SER A 25 -22.14 -7.25 -17.95
CA SER A 25 -21.31 -6.07 -18.23
C SER A 25 -20.15 -5.92 -17.25
N SER A 26 -18.96 -5.67 -17.81
CA SER A 26 -17.75 -5.24 -17.12
C SER A 26 -18.05 -4.01 -16.25
N SER A 27 -18.42 -4.25 -15.01
CA SER A 27 -18.36 -3.24 -13.95
C SER A 27 -16.96 -3.38 -13.38
N SER A 28 -16.09 -2.48 -13.84
CA SER A 28 -14.77 -2.26 -13.26
C SER A 28 -14.90 -2.19 -11.74
N LEU A 29 -14.54 -3.29 -11.08
CA LEU A 29 -14.27 -3.35 -9.65
C LEU A 29 -13.10 -2.40 -9.42
N ARG A 30 -13.41 -1.11 -9.22
CA ARG A 30 -12.44 -0.15 -8.70
C ARG A 30 -12.07 -0.67 -7.31
N SER A 31 -10.93 -1.34 -7.26
CA SER A 31 -10.30 -1.71 -6.00
C SER A 31 -10.20 -0.43 -5.17
N PRO A 32 -10.64 -0.43 -3.91
CA PRO A 32 -10.60 0.76 -3.06
C PRO A 32 -9.17 1.31 -3.09
N THR A 33 -9.06 2.61 -3.36
CA THR A 33 -7.77 3.28 -3.50
C THR A 33 -6.93 3.01 -2.27
N THR A 34 -5.68 2.67 -2.53
CA THR A 34 -4.73 1.97 -1.66
C THR A 34 -4.50 2.62 -0.27
N LEU A 35 -4.86 3.89 -0.06
CA LEU A 35 -4.75 4.58 1.23
C LEU A 35 -5.97 4.40 2.15
N SER A 36 -7.10 3.92 1.66
CA SER A 36 -8.32 3.72 2.49
C SER A 36 -8.21 2.58 3.50
N LEU A 37 -7.15 1.76 3.44
CA LEU A 37 -6.89 0.65 4.38
C LEU A 37 -6.02 1.06 5.58
N VAL A 38 -5.60 2.34 5.65
CA VAL A 38 -4.93 2.88 6.83
C VAL A 38 -5.98 3.04 7.93
N GLN A 39 -5.91 2.21 8.96
CA GLN A 39 -6.86 2.26 10.07
C GLN A 39 -6.86 3.67 10.70
N PRO A 40 -8.04 4.23 11.04
CA PRO A 40 -8.11 5.52 11.71
C PRO A 40 -7.31 5.45 13.02
N GLY A 41 -6.25 6.25 13.11
CA GLY A 41 -5.42 6.31 14.30
C GLY A 41 -4.03 5.69 14.20
N LEU A 42 -3.61 5.12 13.06
CA LEU A 42 -2.22 4.74 12.81
C LEU A 42 -1.80 5.23 11.42
N TYR A 43 -0.94 6.23 11.33
CA TYR A 43 -0.30 6.53 10.04
C TYR A 43 0.55 5.32 9.63
N TRP A 44 0.59 4.99 8.34
CA TRP A 44 1.26 3.78 7.83
C TRP A 44 2.80 3.88 7.81
N SER A 45 3.39 4.93 8.40
CA SER A 45 4.83 5.22 8.35
C SER A 45 5.49 5.39 9.71
N TRP A 46 6.77 5.03 9.74
CA TRP A 46 7.70 5.31 10.83
C TRP A 46 8.34 6.69 10.65
N TYR A 47 8.90 7.23 11.73
CA TYR A 47 9.50 8.57 11.76
C TYR A 47 10.94 8.51 12.26
N ASP A 48 11.80 9.33 11.67
CA ASP A 48 13.21 9.46 12.05
C ASP A 48 13.69 10.92 11.96
N GLY A 49 14.90 11.20 12.47
CA GLY A 49 15.48 12.54 12.47
C GLY A 49 14.81 13.49 13.47
N GLY A 50 14.25 12.94 14.55
CA GLY A 50 13.53 13.72 15.57
C GLY A 50 12.10 14.08 15.20
N PHE A 51 11.61 13.65 14.02
CA PHE A 51 10.19 13.66 13.74
C PHE A 51 9.46 12.59 14.54
N THR A 52 8.23 12.93 14.91
CA THR A 52 7.26 12.01 15.47
C THR A 52 5.93 12.23 14.76
N ARG A 53 4.97 11.36 15.06
CA ARG A 53 3.59 11.50 14.61
C ARG A 53 2.96 12.84 15.02
N GLU A 54 3.38 13.38 16.15
CA GLU A 54 2.86 14.62 16.74
C GLU A 54 3.54 15.87 16.17
N THR A 55 4.56 15.70 15.31
CA THR A 55 5.22 16.84 14.68
C THR A 55 4.24 17.53 13.70
N PRO A 56 4.06 18.86 13.77
CA PRO A 56 3.07 19.56 12.94
C PRO A 56 3.19 19.28 11.44
N VAL A 57 4.40 19.37 10.87
CA VAL A 57 4.63 19.12 9.43
C VAL A 57 4.25 17.70 8.99
N VAL A 58 4.41 16.71 9.88
CA VAL A 58 3.99 15.32 9.64
C VAL A 58 2.46 15.22 9.64
N GLN A 59 1.79 15.89 10.57
CA GLN A 59 0.33 15.92 10.62
C GLN A 59 -0.26 16.63 9.39
N TRP A 60 0.34 17.73 8.96
CA TRP A 60 -0.06 18.45 7.75
C TRP A 60 0.06 17.57 6.52
N LEU A 61 1.22 16.90 6.34
CA LEU A 61 1.43 15.96 5.24
C LEU A 61 0.30 14.92 5.17
N TRP A 62 -0.01 14.26 6.30
CA TRP A 62 -1.06 13.25 6.30
C TRP A 62 -2.46 13.83 6.15
N SER A 63 -2.74 15.01 6.70
CA SER A 63 -4.02 15.70 6.49
C SER A 63 -4.24 15.96 5.01
N ILE A 64 -3.25 16.53 4.33
CA ILE A 64 -3.30 16.82 2.89
C ILE A 64 -3.50 15.51 2.11
N VAL A 65 -2.65 14.50 2.36
CA VAL A 65 -2.70 13.22 1.63
C VAL A 65 -4.03 12.50 1.82
N LEU A 66 -4.60 12.48 3.02
CA LEU A 66 -5.81 11.72 3.33
C LEU A 66 -7.11 12.47 3.04
N HIS A 67 -7.11 13.81 3.12
CA HIS A 67 -8.34 14.61 3.09
C HIS A 67 -8.41 15.60 1.94
N GLU A 68 -7.29 16.00 1.35
CA GLU A 68 -7.25 17.05 0.33
C GLU A 68 -6.87 16.52 -1.07
N LEU A 69 -5.99 15.51 -1.13
CA LEU A 69 -5.58 14.92 -2.40
C LEU A 69 -6.70 14.08 -3.03
N THR A 70 -6.81 14.19 -4.35
CA THR A 70 -7.67 13.31 -5.15
C THR A 70 -7.16 11.86 -5.14
N PRO A 71 -7.98 10.85 -5.48
CA PRO A 71 -7.50 9.47 -5.60
C PRO A 71 -6.34 9.30 -6.59
N GLU A 72 -6.30 10.11 -7.64
CA GLU A 72 -5.23 10.16 -8.63
C GLU A 72 -3.94 10.71 -8.01
N ASP A 73 -4.03 11.82 -7.28
CA ASP A 73 -2.87 12.43 -6.60
C ASP A 73 -2.34 11.56 -5.46
N GLN A 74 -3.22 10.83 -4.77
CA GLN A 74 -2.83 9.83 -3.77
C GLN A 74 -1.98 8.70 -4.37
N ARG A 75 -2.32 8.24 -5.58
CA ARG A 75 -1.51 7.26 -6.32
C ARG A 75 -0.18 7.86 -6.77
N ALA A 76 -0.18 9.11 -7.22
CA ALA A 76 1.05 9.82 -7.56
C ALA A 76 1.96 10.00 -6.33
N PHE A 77 1.39 10.34 -5.17
CA PHE A 77 2.11 10.39 -3.89
C PHE A 77 2.69 9.04 -3.50
N LEU A 78 1.91 7.96 -3.64
CA LEU A 78 2.41 6.61 -3.39
C LEU A 78 3.59 6.26 -4.31
N ALA A 79 3.50 6.61 -5.60
CA ALA A 79 4.59 6.43 -6.55
C ALA A 79 5.81 7.28 -6.20
N PHE A 80 5.62 8.51 -5.76
CA PHE A 80 6.70 9.37 -5.28
C PHE A 80 7.43 8.76 -4.08
N PHE A 81 6.69 8.25 -3.10
CA PHE A 81 7.25 7.73 -1.86
C PHE A 81 7.88 6.33 -2.04
N THR A 82 7.23 5.47 -2.83
CA THR A 82 7.54 4.02 -2.89
C THR A 82 8.05 3.54 -4.25
N GLY A 83 8.03 4.40 -5.28
CA GLY A 83 8.37 4.03 -6.66
C GLY A 83 7.26 3.29 -7.42
N SER A 84 6.11 3.03 -6.79
CA SER A 84 4.96 2.39 -7.44
C SER A 84 3.65 3.09 -7.06
N ASP A 85 2.75 3.24 -8.03
CA ASP A 85 1.38 3.73 -7.81
C ASP A 85 0.41 2.63 -7.32
N ARG A 86 0.94 1.41 -7.11
CA ARG A 86 0.18 0.22 -6.72
C ARG A 86 0.67 -0.32 -5.38
N SER A 87 -0.28 -0.88 -4.62
CA SER A 87 0.05 -1.68 -3.45
C SER A 87 0.86 -2.93 -3.84
N PRO A 88 1.88 -3.33 -3.05
CA PRO A 88 2.49 -4.63 -3.20
C PRO A 88 1.50 -5.76 -2.83
N ILE A 89 1.86 -6.98 -3.23
CA ILE A 89 1.18 -8.21 -2.84
C ILE A 89 1.36 -8.38 -1.32
N GLY A 90 0.31 -8.11 -0.55
CA GLY A 90 0.37 -8.05 0.92
C GLY A 90 -0.17 -6.74 1.51
N GLY A 91 -0.52 -5.76 0.67
CA GLY A 91 -1.06 -4.47 1.13
C GLY A 91 0.03 -3.46 1.49
N LEU A 92 -0.35 -2.19 1.65
CA LEU A 92 0.60 -1.13 2.03
C LEU A 92 1.30 -1.38 3.36
N GLY A 93 0.67 -2.06 4.32
CA GLY A 93 1.28 -2.36 5.61
C GLY A 93 2.50 -3.28 5.53
N SER A 94 2.71 -3.95 4.40
CA SER A 94 3.93 -4.72 4.14
C SER A 94 5.11 -3.83 3.73
N LEU A 95 4.84 -2.62 3.24
CA LEU A 95 5.87 -1.62 3.03
C LEU A 95 6.36 -1.12 4.38
N ARG A 96 7.66 -0.82 4.45
CA ARG A 96 8.27 -0.22 5.64
C ARG A 96 8.59 1.27 5.44
N PRO A 97 7.60 2.16 5.17
CA PRO A 97 7.91 3.54 4.82
C PRO A 97 8.42 4.37 6.00
N VAL A 98 9.46 5.17 5.77
CA VAL A 98 10.03 6.06 6.79
C VAL A 98 9.91 7.50 6.32
N ILE A 99 9.43 8.39 7.19
CA ILE A 99 9.53 9.85 7.00
C ILE A 99 10.66 10.35 7.89
N GLN A 100 11.73 10.82 7.25
CA GLN A 100 12.93 11.30 7.92
C GLN A 100 13.06 12.81 7.74
N ARG A 101 13.39 13.53 8.81
CA ARG A 101 13.67 14.97 8.74
C ARG A 101 14.89 15.24 7.85
N ASP A 102 14.72 16.15 6.89
CA ASP A 102 15.80 16.66 6.02
C ASP A 102 16.15 18.12 6.38
N GLY A 103 16.77 18.29 7.54
CA GLY A 103 17.20 19.60 8.03
C GLY A 103 16.08 20.47 8.62
N PRO A 104 16.35 21.77 8.81
CA PRO A 104 15.39 22.73 9.34
C PRO A 104 14.37 23.15 8.26
N ASP A 105 13.62 24.20 8.56
CA ASP A 105 12.79 24.90 7.58
C ASP A 105 13.62 25.38 6.37
N SER A 106 13.08 25.22 5.16
CA SER A 106 13.75 25.58 3.91
C SER A 106 12.79 25.54 2.73
N ASP A 107 13.18 26.14 1.60
CA ASP A 107 12.44 26.07 0.33
C ASP A 107 12.72 24.79 -0.49
N LYS A 108 13.49 23.84 0.05
CA LYS A 108 13.75 22.57 -0.64
C LYS A 108 12.45 21.80 -0.78
N LEU A 109 12.26 21.10 -1.88
CA LEU A 109 11.16 20.14 -2.02
C LEU A 109 11.46 18.85 -1.25
N PRO A 110 10.43 18.10 -0.81
CA PRO A 110 10.65 16.76 -0.27
C PRO A 110 11.26 15.85 -1.34
N THR A 111 12.08 14.89 -0.91
CA THR A 111 12.70 13.90 -1.81
C THR A 111 12.45 12.49 -1.29
N SER A 112 12.64 11.48 -2.14
CA SER A 112 12.40 10.08 -1.78
C SER A 112 13.51 9.16 -2.23
N HIS A 113 13.87 8.23 -1.34
CA HIS A 113 14.64 7.04 -1.63
C HIS A 113 13.68 5.85 -1.78
N THR A 114 13.13 5.70 -2.98
CA THR A 114 12.08 4.72 -3.27
C THR A 114 12.50 3.28 -3.03
N CYS A 115 13.77 2.93 -3.24
CA CYS A 115 14.31 1.59 -2.94
C CYS A 115 14.15 1.18 -1.46
N PHE A 116 14.12 2.16 -0.55
CA PHE A 116 14.00 1.94 0.89
C PHE A 116 12.68 2.47 1.44
N ASN A 117 11.75 2.92 0.58
CA ASN A 117 10.52 3.60 0.96
C ASN A 117 10.77 4.74 1.98
N THR A 118 11.84 5.51 1.83
CA THR A 118 12.16 6.61 2.75
C THR A 118 11.89 7.95 2.08
N MET A 119 11.09 8.80 2.71
CA MET A 119 10.83 10.18 2.29
C MET A 119 11.61 11.12 3.20
N LEU A 120 12.40 11.98 2.58
CA LEU A 120 13.12 13.08 3.20
C LEU A 120 12.23 14.31 3.17
N LEU A 121 11.80 14.77 4.34
CA LEU A 121 10.88 15.89 4.49
C LEU A 121 11.57 17.02 5.25
N PRO A 122 11.75 18.21 4.65
CA PRO A 122 12.26 19.38 5.36
C PRO A 122 11.36 19.76 6.54
N GLY A 123 11.95 20.40 7.55
CA GLY A 123 11.25 20.84 8.75
C GLY A 123 10.40 22.10 8.53
N TYR A 124 9.50 22.09 7.54
CA TYR A 124 8.70 23.27 7.17
C TYR A 124 7.98 23.87 8.39
N SER A 125 8.00 25.20 8.48
CA SER A 125 7.37 25.93 9.57
C SER A 125 5.94 26.36 9.29
N THR A 126 5.50 26.35 8.03
CA THR A 126 4.16 26.79 7.57
C THR A 126 3.70 26.06 6.33
#